data_AF-A0A7S4PAQ9-F1
#
_entry.id   AF-A0A7S4PAQ9-F1
#
_cell.length_a   1.000
_cell.length_b   1.000
_cell.length_c   1.000
_cell.angle_alpha   90.00
_cell.angle_beta   90.00
_cell.angle_gamma   90.00
#
_symmetry.space_group_name_H-M   'P 1'
#
loop_
_entity.id
_entity.type
_entity.pdbx_description
1 polymer ?
#
loop_
_entity_poly.entity_id
_entity_poly.type
_entity_poly.pdbx_seq_one_letter_code
_entity_poly.pdbx_strand_id
1 'polypeptide(L)'
;PIHVMYAYDDDNVIYGVNSLYINATVSVQATVYSTAGDVLWSGNSNNQLLISDTATQLMTIPFDTITLPTTYFLSLVYEYNLEGGEEKGLFPFSPSVSPPTLRNVYWLSTKKDVLDYLQTNFYRTPCVKYADYTELEQLSPVTGIDVVCSINSTNDNNVFVSCDITNPNSVAFLLRLSLIDTNSNNSNQSIEKEVLPFMWSDNFITLFQGESQRVVGEGKGEKGGNFEVVWSAWNTPWQKAD
;
A
#
# COMPACT_ATOMS: atom_id res chain seq x y z
N PRO A 1 11.53 5.19 4.39
CA PRO A 1 12.23 6.40 4.89
C PRO A 1 12.24 7.54 3.85
N ILE A 2 12.35 7.18 2.57
CA ILE A 2 11.83 8.02 1.48
C ILE A 2 10.36 7.67 1.26
N HIS A 3 9.51 8.69 1.16
CA HIS A 3 8.08 8.50 0.95
C HIS A 3 7.51 9.54 0.00
N VAL A 4 6.59 9.15 -0.86
CA VAL A 4 5.85 10.07 -1.73
C VAL A 4 4.38 10.06 -1.33
N MET A 5 3.82 11.26 -1.16
CA MET A 5 2.48 11.45 -0.62
C MET A 5 1.68 12.52 -1.37
N TYR A 6 0.36 12.40 -1.32
CA TYR A 6 -0.59 13.40 -1.80
C TYR A 6 -1.05 14.29 -0.64
N ALA A 7 -1.02 15.61 -0.85
CA ALA A 7 -1.52 16.59 0.12
C ALA A 7 -3.02 16.84 -0.12
N TYR A 8 -3.84 16.55 0.88
CA TYR A 8 -5.30 16.75 0.82
C TYR A 8 -5.71 18.23 0.87
N ASP A 9 -4.86 19.08 1.43
CA ASP A 9 -5.11 20.48 1.76
C ASP A 9 -4.36 21.47 0.87
N ASP A 10 -3.41 21.02 0.06
CA ASP A 10 -2.52 21.87 -0.72
C ASP A 10 -2.69 21.66 -2.23
N ASP A 11 -3.84 22.11 -2.76
CA ASP A 11 -4.14 22.25 -4.20
C ASP A 11 -3.68 21.07 -5.09
N ASN A 12 -3.84 19.83 -4.59
CA ASN A 12 -3.55 18.59 -5.29
C ASN A 12 -2.07 18.33 -5.60
N VAL A 13 -1.21 18.76 -4.69
CA VAL A 13 0.25 18.60 -4.78
C VAL A 13 0.69 17.20 -4.32
N ILE A 14 1.69 16.66 -5.02
CA ILE A 14 2.45 15.48 -4.62
C ILE A 14 3.78 15.93 -4.02
N TYR A 15 4.07 15.46 -2.81
CA TYR A 15 5.31 15.72 -2.08
C TYR A 15 6.17 14.46 -1.98
N GLY A 16 7.48 14.65 -2.11
CA GLY A 16 8.48 13.68 -1.72
C GLY A 16 9.08 14.07 -0.38
N VAL A 17 9.02 13.17 0.59
CA VAL A 17 9.56 13.33 1.94
C VAL A 17 10.79 12.46 2.08
N ASN A 18 11.88 13.08 2.51
CA ASN A 18 13.13 12.41 2.83
C ASN A 18 13.44 12.57 4.32
N SER A 19 13.23 11.51 5.09
CA SER A 19 13.53 11.48 6.53
C SER A 19 14.95 10.94 6.84
N LEU A 20 15.83 10.88 5.84
CA LEU A 20 17.22 10.47 6.01
C LEU A 20 18.14 11.70 6.04
N TYR A 21 19.30 11.55 6.68
CA TYR A 21 20.38 12.55 6.67
C TYR A 21 21.28 12.46 5.42
N ILE A 22 20.75 11.94 4.32
CA ILE A 22 21.42 11.82 3.04
C ILE A 22 20.46 12.24 1.93
N ASN A 23 20.96 12.89 0.89
CA ASN A 23 20.11 13.27 -0.23
C ASN A 23 19.69 12.03 -1.01
N ALA A 24 18.60 12.17 -1.76
CA ALA A 24 18.13 11.16 -2.69
C ALA A 24 17.65 11.81 -3.98
N THR A 25 17.55 11.03 -5.05
CA THR A 25 16.71 11.36 -6.20
C THR A 25 15.48 10.47 -6.20
N VAL A 26 14.33 11.00 -6.62
CA VAL A 26 13.07 10.25 -6.72
C VAL A 26 12.46 10.42 -8.11
N SER A 27 11.93 9.34 -8.66
CA SER A 27 11.06 9.35 -9.83
C SER A 27 9.70 8.81 -9.42
N VAL A 28 8.62 9.56 -9.70
CA VAL A 28 7.25 9.18 -9.36
C VAL A 28 6.38 9.20 -10.61
N GLN A 29 5.54 8.18 -10.73
CA GLN A 29 4.40 8.09 -11.63
C GLN A 29 3.12 8.23 -10.80
N ALA A 30 2.34 9.27 -11.07
CA ALA A 30 1.00 9.45 -10.54
C ALA A 30 -0.02 9.00 -11.59
N THR A 31 -0.99 8.18 -11.19
CA THR A 31 -2.08 7.73 -12.08
C THR A 31 -3.40 7.82 -11.34
N VAL A 32 -4.38 8.45 -11.98
CA VAL A 32 -5.75 8.58 -11.48
C VAL A 32 -6.59 7.51 -12.16
N TYR A 33 -7.28 6.70 -11.35
CA TYR A 33 -8.12 5.61 -11.81
C TYR A 33 -9.58 5.80 -11.42
N SER A 34 -10.51 5.35 -12.27
CA SER A 34 -11.89 5.11 -11.85
C SER A 34 -11.94 3.98 -10.80
N THR A 35 -13.07 3.82 -10.11
CA THR A 35 -13.31 2.67 -9.22
C THR A 35 -13.35 1.34 -9.98
N ALA A 36 -13.62 1.36 -11.29
CA ALA A 36 -13.52 0.20 -12.15
C ALA A 36 -12.08 -0.15 -12.57
N GLY A 37 -11.11 0.72 -12.29
CA GLY A 37 -9.71 0.53 -12.65
C GLY A 37 -9.30 1.15 -13.99
N ASP A 38 -10.17 1.93 -14.63
CA ASP A 38 -9.83 2.64 -15.87
C ASP A 38 -8.89 3.81 -15.58
N VAL A 39 -7.84 3.99 -16.38
CA VAL A 39 -6.95 5.16 -16.29
C VAL A 39 -7.69 6.40 -16.79
N LEU A 40 -7.95 7.35 -15.88
CA LEU A 40 -8.54 8.65 -16.19
C LEU A 40 -7.46 9.69 -16.54
N TRP A 41 -6.30 9.58 -15.91
CA TRP A 41 -5.16 10.45 -16.14
C TRP A 41 -3.87 9.80 -15.64
N SER A 42 -2.73 10.18 -16.24
CA SER A 42 -1.42 9.73 -15.79
C SER A 42 -0.36 10.82 -16.06
N GLY A 43 0.58 11.00 -15.14
CA GLY A 43 1.68 11.96 -15.27
C GLY A 43 2.84 11.64 -14.33
N ASN A 44 4.05 12.04 -14.68
CA ASN A 44 5.24 11.71 -13.92
C ASN A 44 6.13 12.92 -13.61
N SER A 45 7.00 12.74 -12.63
CA SER A 45 8.09 13.63 -12.27
C SER A 45 9.33 12.79 -12.03
N ASN A 46 10.38 12.99 -12.82
CA ASN A 46 11.54 12.10 -12.85
C ASN A 46 12.77 12.76 -12.23
N ASN A 47 13.57 11.96 -11.52
CA ASN A 47 14.86 12.32 -10.96
C ASN A 47 14.87 13.63 -10.16
N GLN A 48 13.81 13.88 -9.38
CA GLN A 48 13.72 15.05 -8.51
C GLN A 48 14.65 14.90 -7.32
N LEU A 49 15.38 15.97 -6.98
CA LEU A 49 16.24 15.99 -5.80
C LEU A 49 15.40 16.10 -4.53
N LEU A 50 15.59 15.14 -3.63
CA LEU A 50 15.12 15.18 -2.26
C LEU A 50 16.29 15.47 -1.34
N ILE A 51 16.35 16.70 -0.83
CA ILE A 51 17.37 17.09 0.15
C ILE A 51 17.14 16.30 1.44
N SER A 52 18.23 15.90 2.10
CA SER A 52 18.19 15.22 3.39
C SER A 52 17.31 15.95 4.40
N ASP A 53 16.45 15.24 5.11
CA ASP A 53 15.57 15.77 6.17
C ASP A 53 14.62 16.90 5.70
N THR A 54 14.03 16.74 4.51
CA THR A 54 13.11 17.74 3.92
C THR A 54 11.91 17.13 3.23
N ALA A 55 10.93 17.98 2.91
CA ALA A 55 9.86 17.69 1.96
C ALA A 55 9.98 18.59 0.73
N THR A 56 9.86 18.01 -0.46
CA THR A 56 9.96 18.69 -1.75
C THR A 56 8.69 18.46 -2.55
N GLN A 57 8.11 19.52 -3.10
CA GLN A 57 7.01 19.41 -4.07
C GLN A 57 7.53 18.78 -5.37
N LEU A 58 6.89 17.69 -5.81
CA LEU A 58 7.30 16.93 -6.99
C LEU A 58 6.48 17.28 -8.23
N MET A 59 5.17 17.47 -8.06
CA MET A 59 4.23 17.80 -9.12
C MET A 59 2.87 18.23 -8.55
N THR A 60 2.02 18.79 -9.42
CA THR A 60 0.61 19.10 -9.12
C THR A 60 -0.27 18.34 -10.11
N ILE A 61 -1.35 17.72 -9.62
CA ILE A 61 -2.30 17.01 -10.48
C ILE A 61 -3.33 18.00 -11.03
N PRO A 62 -3.55 18.06 -12.36
CA PRO A 62 -4.48 19.01 -12.97
C PRO A 62 -5.93 18.49 -12.91
N PHE A 63 -6.47 18.25 -11.71
CA PHE A 63 -7.81 17.63 -11.56
C PHE A 63 -8.94 18.40 -12.26
N ASP A 64 -8.83 19.73 -12.40
CA ASP A 64 -9.82 20.54 -13.13
C ASP A 64 -9.92 20.19 -14.63
N THR A 65 -8.94 19.45 -15.16
CA THR A 65 -8.92 18.98 -16.56
C THR A 65 -9.36 17.52 -16.71
N ILE A 66 -9.63 16.83 -15.60
CA ILE A 66 -9.96 15.40 -15.57
C ILE A 66 -11.45 15.26 -15.28
N THR A 67 -12.16 14.44 -16.07
CA THR A 67 -13.54 14.07 -15.73
C THR A 67 -13.51 12.98 -14.67
N LEU A 68 -13.80 13.36 -13.41
CA LEU A 68 -13.74 12.46 -12.26
C LEU A 68 -15.14 11.91 -11.88
N PRO A 69 -15.25 10.62 -11.53
CA PRO A 69 -16.42 10.10 -10.82
C PRO A 69 -16.49 10.62 -9.38
N THR A 70 -17.52 10.22 -8.62
CA THR A 70 -17.66 10.65 -7.22
C THR A 70 -16.49 10.15 -6.39
N THR A 71 -16.16 8.85 -6.50
CA THR A 71 -15.00 8.22 -5.86
C THR A 71 -14.02 7.74 -6.92
N TYR A 72 -12.74 7.98 -6.71
CA TYR A 72 -11.68 7.56 -7.62
C TYR A 72 -10.42 7.19 -6.83
N PHE A 73 -9.47 6.53 -7.49
CA PHE A 73 -8.16 6.26 -6.89
C PHE A 73 -7.08 7.16 -7.46
N LEU A 74 -6.10 7.48 -6.64
CA LEU A 74 -4.82 8.06 -7.04
C LEU A 74 -3.71 7.10 -6.60
N SER A 75 -3.00 6.52 -7.55
CA SER A 75 -1.83 5.67 -7.32
C SER A 75 -0.56 6.48 -7.54
N LEU A 76 0.34 6.45 -6.56
CA LEU A 76 1.68 6.99 -6.64
C LEU A 76 2.66 5.82 -6.61
N VAL A 77 3.31 5.58 -7.73
CA VAL A 77 4.33 4.54 -7.87
C VAL A 77 5.68 5.22 -8.05
N TYR A 78 6.66 4.90 -7.22
CA TYR A 78 7.91 5.65 -7.20
C TYR A 78 9.12 4.81 -6.82
N GLU A 79 10.27 5.28 -7.29
CA GLU A 79 11.59 4.71 -7.02
C GLU A 79 12.52 5.83 -6.59
N TYR A 80 13.48 5.50 -5.72
CA TYR A 80 14.47 6.46 -5.27
C TYR A 80 15.88 5.88 -5.30
N ASN A 81 16.87 6.77 -5.39
CA ASN A 81 18.28 6.45 -5.30
C ASN A 81 18.91 7.37 -4.27
N LEU A 82 19.59 6.82 -3.26
CA LEU A 82 20.31 7.63 -2.29
C LEU A 82 21.64 8.10 -2.90
N GLU A 83 22.04 9.33 -2.56
CA GLU A 83 23.38 9.81 -2.82
C GLU A 83 24.38 8.89 -2.11
N GLY A 84 25.43 8.41 -2.79
CA GLY A 84 26.40 7.49 -2.17
C GLY A 84 26.04 6.00 -2.18
N GLY A 85 24.89 5.59 -2.73
CA GLY A 85 24.57 4.19 -3.04
C GLY A 85 23.48 3.56 -2.18
N GLU A 86 23.54 2.24 -2.01
CA GLU A 86 22.43 1.46 -1.44
C GLU A 86 22.16 1.72 0.05
N GLU A 87 20.88 1.78 0.40
CA GLU A 87 20.42 1.60 1.76
C GLU A 87 20.66 0.13 2.16
N LYS A 88 21.31 -0.13 3.30
CA LYS A 88 21.22 -1.46 3.91
C LYS A 88 19.78 -1.64 4.38
N GLY A 89 18.97 -2.34 3.58
CA GLY A 89 17.54 -2.50 3.82
C GLY A 89 17.23 -2.99 5.23
N LEU A 90 16.08 -2.55 5.76
CA LEU A 90 15.56 -2.98 7.06
C LEU A 90 15.22 -4.48 7.14
N PHE A 91 15.09 -5.15 5.98
CA PHE A 91 14.86 -6.59 5.87
C PHE A 91 16.16 -7.28 5.44
N PRO A 92 16.96 -7.80 6.39
CA PRO A 92 18.28 -8.38 6.11
C PRO A 92 18.22 -9.65 5.25
N PHE A 93 17.02 -10.19 5.00
CA PHE A 93 16.77 -11.38 4.18
C PHE A 93 16.15 -11.08 2.82
N SER A 94 15.98 -9.81 2.45
CA SER A 94 15.69 -9.46 1.06
C SER A 94 16.99 -9.61 0.28
N PRO A 95 17.16 -10.64 -0.60
CA PRO A 95 18.36 -10.74 -1.43
C PRO A 95 18.46 -9.45 -2.25
N SER A 96 19.65 -8.89 -2.45
CA SER A 96 19.91 -7.67 -3.23
C SER A 96 18.93 -7.47 -4.40
N VAL A 97 17.81 -6.79 -4.12
CA VAL A 97 16.84 -6.38 -5.13
C VAL A 97 17.10 -4.89 -5.30
N SER A 98 17.13 -4.46 -6.58
CA SER A 98 16.91 -3.07 -6.97
C SER A 98 15.94 -2.38 -5.98
N PRO A 99 16.16 -1.12 -5.58
CA PRO A 99 15.29 -0.47 -4.61
C PRO A 99 13.83 -0.73 -4.99
N PRO A 100 13.02 -1.31 -4.09
CA PRO A 100 11.70 -1.78 -4.45
C PRO A 100 10.91 -0.62 -5.03
N THR A 101 10.18 -0.87 -6.12
CA THR A 101 9.15 0.05 -6.57
C THR A 101 8.16 0.24 -5.42
N LEU A 102 8.14 1.44 -4.85
CA LEU A 102 7.28 1.79 -3.72
C LEU A 102 5.94 2.31 -4.24
N ARG A 103 4.90 2.18 -3.41
CA ARG A 103 3.54 2.54 -3.78
C ARG A 103 2.83 3.24 -2.64
N ASN A 104 2.00 4.21 -2.99
CA ASN A 104 1.02 4.81 -2.09
C ASN A 104 -0.27 5.07 -2.85
N VAL A 105 -1.40 4.53 -2.38
CA VAL A 105 -2.69 4.62 -3.08
C VAL A 105 -3.72 5.32 -2.19
N TYR A 106 -4.39 6.31 -2.76
CA TYR A 106 -5.43 7.10 -2.13
C TYR A 106 -6.77 6.78 -2.79
N TRP A 107 -7.84 6.71 -2.00
CA TRP A 107 -9.22 6.77 -2.49
C TRP A 107 -9.76 8.16 -2.18
N LEU A 108 -10.07 8.92 -3.22
CA LEU A 108 -10.42 10.32 -3.15
C LEU A 108 -11.87 10.52 -3.57
N SER A 109 -12.47 11.60 -3.08
CA SER A 109 -13.85 11.97 -3.40
C SER A 109 -13.88 13.37 -4.01
N THR A 110 -14.68 13.56 -5.06
CA THR A 110 -14.98 14.91 -5.58
C THR A 110 -15.82 15.73 -4.61
N LYS A 111 -16.48 15.06 -3.64
CA LYS A 111 -17.11 15.70 -2.49
C LYS A 111 -16.08 15.78 -1.35
N LYS A 112 -15.66 16.99 -0.99
CA LYS A 112 -14.69 17.20 0.10
C LYS A 112 -15.35 17.11 1.48
N ASP A 113 -14.60 16.60 2.46
CA ASP A 113 -14.89 16.85 3.87
C ASP A 113 -14.80 18.35 4.16
N VAL A 114 -15.72 18.85 5.00
CA VAL A 114 -15.68 20.24 5.47
C VAL A 114 -15.86 20.24 6.98
N LEU A 115 -14.86 20.74 7.70
CA LEU A 115 -14.84 20.81 9.15
C LEU A 115 -15.69 21.98 9.67
N ASP A 116 -16.42 21.73 10.75
CA ASP A 116 -17.15 22.74 11.52
C ASP A 116 -16.28 23.27 12.66
N TYR A 117 -15.39 24.21 12.34
CA TYR A 117 -14.49 24.77 13.34
C TYR A 117 -15.23 25.49 14.48
N LEU A 118 -16.43 26.04 14.24
CA LEU A 118 -17.22 26.74 15.25
C LEU A 118 -17.76 25.78 16.33
N GLN A 119 -17.95 24.50 16.00
CA GLN A 119 -18.42 23.47 16.91
C GLN A 119 -17.26 22.59 17.45
N THR A 120 -16.02 23.09 17.39
CA THR A 120 -14.87 22.40 17.96
C THR A 120 -14.98 22.31 19.49
N ASN A 121 -14.68 21.14 20.03
CA ASN A 121 -14.48 20.94 21.46
C ASN A 121 -13.06 20.43 21.75
N PHE A 122 -12.75 20.12 23.02
CA PHE A 122 -11.38 19.80 23.44
C PHE A 122 -10.78 18.53 22.80
N TYR A 123 -11.58 17.65 22.20
CA TYR A 123 -11.14 16.37 21.63
C TYR A 123 -11.59 16.13 20.19
N ARG A 124 -12.42 17.00 19.60
CA ARG A 124 -12.99 16.79 18.26
C ARG A 124 -13.44 18.09 17.59
N THR A 125 -13.22 18.15 16.28
CA THR A 125 -13.92 19.05 15.35
C THR A 125 -14.87 18.20 14.50
N PRO A 126 -16.20 18.44 14.51
CA PRO A 126 -17.13 17.70 13.67
C PRO A 126 -17.05 18.15 12.19
N CYS A 127 -17.62 17.37 11.26
CA CYS A 127 -17.75 17.78 9.86
C CYS A 127 -19.18 18.27 9.56
N VAL A 128 -19.31 19.35 8.78
CA VAL A 128 -20.59 19.77 8.18
C VAL A 128 -20.88 19.06 6.86
N LYS A 129 -19.85 18.58 6.17
CA LYS A 129 -19.95 17.76 4.96
C LYS A 129 -18.95 16.62 5.06
N TYR A 130 -19.36 15.45 4.59
CA TYR A 130 -18.53 14.25 4.55
C TYR A 130 -18.20 13.91 3.11
N ALA A 131 -16.97 13.50 2.87
CA ALA A 131 -16.58 12.86 1.62
C ALA A 131 -17.49 11.68 1.29
N ASP A 132 -17.71 11.44 0.00
CA ASP A 132 -18.54 10.35 -0.47
C ASP A 132 -17.66 9.25 -1.07
N TYR A 133 -17.64 8.12 -0.36
CA TYR A 133 -16.90 6.90 -0.71
C TYR A 133 -17.83 5.71 -0.94
N THR A 134 -19.13 5.92 -1.12
CA THR A 134 -20.13 4.85 -1.24
C THR A 134 -19.90 3.94 -2.44
N GLU A 135 -19.26 4.46 -3.51
CA GLU A 135 -18.88 3.66 -4.67
C GLU A 135 -17.86 2.55 -4.32
N LEU A 136 -17.12 2.65 -3.21
CA LEU A 136 -16.21 1.59 -2.76
C LEU A 136 -16.96 0.31 -2.33
N GLU A 137 -18.22 0.41 -1.92
CA GLU A 137 -19.05 -0.75 -1.59
C GLU A 137 -19.44 -1.56 -2.84
N GLN A 138 -19.36 -0.94 -4.01
CA GLN A 138 -19.77 -1.52 -5.29
C GLN A 138 -18.58 -2.03 -6.12
N LEU A 139 -17.37 -2.08 -5.53
CA LEU A 139 -16.21 -2.63 -6.21
C LEU A 139 -16.45 -4.09 -6.58
N SER A 140 -16.29 -4.40 -7.87
CA SER A 140 -16.33 -5.78 -8.36
C SER A 140 -15.31 -6.63 -7.61
N PRO A 141 -15.64 -7.89 -7.26
CA PRO A 141 -14.68 -8.78 -6.64
C PRO A 141 -13.40 -8.97 -7.47
N VAL A 142 -12.29 -9.23 -6.79
CA VAL A 142 -11.00 -9.53 -7.41
C VAL A 142 -11.13 -10.85 -8.18
N THR A 143 -10.66 -10.88 -9.43
CA THR A 143 -10.75 -12.08 -10.28
C THR A 143 -9.41 -12.44 -10.90
N GLY A 144 -9.04 -13.72 -10.77
CA GLY A 144 -7.83 -14.28 -11.38
C GLY A 144 -6.52 -13.76 -10.81
N ILE A 145 -6.52 -13.14 -9.63
CA ILE A 145 -5.29 -12.77 -8.93
C ILE A 145 -4.52 -14.03 -8.54
N ASP A 146 -3.21 -13.99 -8.76
CA ASP A 146 -2.28 -15.06 -8.43
C ASP A 146 -1.44 -14.61 -7.23
N VAL A 147 -1.38 -15.44 -6.19
CA VAL A 147 -0.64 -15.16 -4.95
C VAL A 147 0.17 -16.40 -4.61
N VAL A 148 1.44 -16.39 -5.02
CA VAL A 148 2.35 -17.52 -4.84
C VAL A 148 3.30 -17.21 -3.68
N CYS A 149 3.28 -18.03 -2.63
CA CYS A 149 4.06 -17.79 -1.43
C CYS A 149 5.06 -18.93 -1.14
N SER A 150 6.27 -18.55 -0.74
CA SER A 150 7.27 -19.44 -0.16
C SER A 150 7.40 -19.18 1.33
N ILE A 151 7.28 -20.23 2.13
CA ILE A 151 7.44 -20.18 3.58
C ILE A 151 8.67 -21.00 3.96
N ASN A 152 9.60 -20.39 4.69
CA ASN A 152 10.78 -21.03 5.25
C ASN A 152 10.78 -20.88 6.77
N SER A 153 11.05 -21.96 7.50
CA SER A 153 11.22 -21.93 8.95
C SER A 153 12.60 -22.41 9.36
N THR A 154 13.16 -21.82 10.42
CA THR A 154 14.45 -22.24 10.99
C THR A 154 14.24 -23.04 12.28
N ASN A 155 15.30 -23.71 12.73
CA ASN A 155 15.30 -24.47 13.99
C ASN A 155 14.97 -23.62 15.23
N ASP A 156 15.12 -22.29 15.14
CA ASP A 156 14.82 -21.33 16.21
C ASP A 156 13.39 -20.77 16.13
N ASN A 157 12.53 -21.41 15.32
CA ASN A 157 11.15 -21.02 15.01
C ASN A 157 11.01 -19.64 14.33
N ASN A 158 12.08 -19.10 13.74
CA ASN A 158 11.92 -17.94 12.85
C ASN A 158 11.21 -18.42 11.58
N VAL A 159 10.21 -17.67 11.15
CA VAL A 159 9.46 -17.93 9.93
C VAL A 159 9.68 -16.76 8.97
N PHE A 160 10.02 -17.08 7.74
CA PHE A 160 10.23 -16.16 6.64
C PHE A 160 9.23 -16.48 5.54
N VAL A 161 8.56 -15.45 5.05
CA VAL A 161 7.57 -15.56 3.99
C VAL A 161 7.98 -14.65 2.84
N SER A 162 7.83 -15.12 1.61
CA SER A 162 7.93 -14.30 0.42
C SER A 162 6.75 -14.63 -0.49
N CYS A 163 5.96 -13.62 -0.85
CA CYS A 163 4.81 -13.77 -1.73
C CYS A 163 5.00 -12.90 -2.98
N ASP A 164 4.84 -13.49 -4.14
CA ASP A 164 4.77 -12.79 -5.42
C ASP A 164 3.28 -12.71 -5.82
N ILE A 165 2.75 -11.48 -5.91
CA ILE A 165 1.33 -11.21 -6.19
C ILE A 165 1.21 -10.64 -7.60
N THR A 166 0.31 -11.17 -8.41
CA THR A 166 0.02 -10.67 -9.77
C THR A 166 -1.48 -10.52 -9.98
N ASN A 167 -1.93 -9.30 -10.30
CA ASN A 167 -3.34 -8.98 -10.51
C ASN A 167 -3.62 -8.69 -11.99
N PRO A 168 -4.21 -9.64 -12.75
CA PRO A 168 -4.36 -9.48 -14.19
C PRO A 168 -5.55 -8.62 -14.63
N ASN A 169 -6.63 -8.53 -13.83
CA ASN A 169 -7.95 -8.18 -14.37
C ASN A 169 -8.82 -7.24 -13.52
N SER A 170 -8.39 -6.81 -12.34
CA SER A 170 -9.28 -6.10 -11.42
C SER A 170 -8.58 -5.01 -10.60
N VAL A 171 -9.33 -4.31 -9.74
CA VAL A 171 -8.73 -3.52 -8.65
C VAL A 171 -8.73 -4.39 -7.40
N ALA A 172 -7.55 -4.84 -6.97
CA ALA A 172 -7.38 -5.54 -5.70
C ALA A 172 -7.17 -4.49 -4.60
N PHE A 173 -8.26 -3.99 -4.03
CA PHE A 173 -8.23 -2.86 -3.09
C PHE A 173 -7.94 -3.32 -1.66
N LEU A 174 -6.91 -2.75 -1.04
CA LEU A 174 -6.45 -3.09 0.33
C LEU A 174 -6.24 -4.60 0.53
N LEU A 175 -5.53 -5.25 -0.40
CA LEU A 175 -5.12 -6.63 -0.27
C LEU A 175 -4.23 -6.82 0.96
N ARG A 176 -4.71 -7.66 1.88
CA ARG A 176 -4.06 -8.02 3.13
C ARG A 176 -3.53 -9.44 3.07
N LEU A 177 -2.24 -9.61 3.37
CA LEU A 177 -1.62 -10.91 3.64
C LEU A 177 -1.62 -11.20 5.15
N SER A 178 -1.85 -12.45 5.51
CA SER A 178 -1.71 -12.97 6.88
C SER A 178 -1.04 -14.34 6.87
N LEU A 179 -0.05 -14.51 7.75
CA LEU A 179 0.53 -15.81 8.05
C LEU A 179 -0.31 -16.45 9.16
N ILE A 180 -0.83 -17.66 8.94
CA ILE A 180 -1.60 -18.41 9.92
C ILE A 180 -0.91 -19.71 10.30
N ASP A 181 -1.08 -20.15 11.55
CA ASP A 181 -0.74 -21.50 11.99
C ASP A 181 -1.99 -22.37 12.04
N THR A 182 -2.12 -23.29 11.08
CA THR A 182 -3.29 -24.16 10.98
C THR A 182 -3.39 -25.18 12.12
N ASN A 183 -2.27 -25.49 12.79
CA ASN A 183 -2.23 -26.36 13.97
C ASN A 183 -2.69 -25.66 15.26
N SER A 184 -2.86 -24.34 15.24
CA SER A 184 -3.31 -23.59 16.41
C SER A 184 -4.70 -24.05 16.84
N ASN A 185 -4.81 -24.44 18.11
CA ASN A 185 -6.05 -24.90 18.75
C ASN A 185 -7.00 -23.73 19.11
N ASN A 186 -6.63 -22.50 18.77
CA ASN A 186 -7.46 -21.31 18.97
C ASN A 186 -8.51 -21.21 17.85
N SER A 187 -9.59 -21.98 18.03
CA SER A 187 -10.90 -21.90 17.36
C SER A 187 -10.94 -21.81 15.81
N ASN A 188 -12.17 -21.83 15.26
CA ASN A 188 -12.46 -22.08 13.83
C ASN A 188 -12.41 -20.81 12.94
N GLN A 189 -11.75 -19.73 13.37
CA GLN A 189 -11.62 -18.49 12.59
C GLN A 189 -10.16 -18.22 12.22
N SER A 190 -9.90 -17.86 10.96
CA SER A 190 -8.56 -17.63 10.41
C SER A 190 -7.79 -16.50 11.11
N ILE A 191 -8.48 -15.51 11.69
CA ILE A 191 -7.86 -14.38 12.40
C ILE A 191 -7.26 -14.83 13.74
N GLU A 192 -7.85 -15.81 14.43
CA GLU A 192 -7.34 -16.33 15.71
C GLU A 192 -6.13 -17.26 15.55
N LYS A 193 -5.86 -17.67 14.30
CA LYS A 193 -4.68 -18.47 13.93
C LYS A 193 -3.53 -17.62 13.41
N GLU A 194 -3.67 -16.30 13.35
CA GLU A 194 -2.63 -15.42 12.83
C GLU A 194 -1.38 -15.47 13.70
N VAL A 195 -0.23 -15.68 13.07
CA VAL A 195 1.07 -15.72 13.73
C VAL A 195 1.47 -14.30 14.08
N LEU A 196 1.66 -14.01 15.37
CA LEU A 196 2.02 -12.69 15.85
C LEU A 196 3.13 -12.77 16.93
N PRO A 197 4.08 -11.81 16.95
CA PRO A 197 4.25 -10.72 16.00
C PRO A 197 4.87 -11.21 14.68
N PHE A 198 4.41 -10.62 13.57
CA PHE A 198 4.93 -10.87 12.23
C PHE A 198 5.02 -9.55 11.47
N MET A 199 6.18 -9.26 10.89
CA MET A 199 6.49 -8.00 10.23
C MET A 199 6.51 -8.23 8.72
N TRP A 200 5.64 -7.52 8.01
CA TRP A 200 5.62 -7.51 6.55
C TRP A 200 6.38 -6.30 6.00
N SER A 201 7.00 -6.44 4.83
CA SER A 201 7.63 -5.33 4.09
C SER A 201 6.62 -4.33 3.57
N ASP A 202 5.42 -4.82 3.25
CA ASP A 202 4.26 -4.03 2.89
C ASP A 202 3.00 -4.87 3.16
N ASN A 203 1.86 -4.24 3.40
CA ASN A 203 0.58 -4.93 3.59
C ASN A 203 -0.57 -3.94 3.38
N PHE A 204 -1.80 -4.44 3.18
CA PHE A 204 -2.94 -3.61 2.75
C PHE A 204 -2.66 -2.89 1.42
N ILE A 205 -1.97 -3.57 0.51
CA ILE A 205 -1.55 -3.03 -0.78
C ILE A 205 -2.75 -2.90 -1.73
N THR A 206 -2.69 -1.95 -2.66
CA THR A 206 -3.68 -1.88 -3.75
C THR A 206 -3.00 -2.08 -5.08
N LEU A 207 -3.47 -3.08 -5.84
CA LEU A 207 -2.97 -3.40 -7.18
C LEU A 207 -4.07 -3.13 -8.20
N PHE A 208 -3.74 -2.40 -9.24
CA PHE A 208 -4.58 -2.20 -10.42
C PHE A 208 -4.33 -3.31 -11.44
N GLN A 209 -5.09 -3.26 -12.53
CA GLN A 209 -4.99 -4.24 -13.60
C GLN A 209 -3.58 -4.31 -14.20
N GLY A 210 -3.01 -5.51 -14.27
CA GLY A 210 -1.70 -5.79 -14.83
C GLY A 210 -0.53 -5.53 -13.87
N GLU A 211 -0.80 -5.13 -12.63
CA GLU A 211 0.24 -4.86 -11.65
C GLU A 211 0.63 -6.10 -10.86
N SER A 212 1.91 -6.13 -10.47
CA SER A 212 2.47 -7.15 -9.59
C SER A 212 3.25 -6.49 -8.46
N GLN A 213 3.33 -7.17 -7.32
CA GLN A 213 4.14 -6.75 -6.20
C GLN A 213 4.66 -7.96 -5.43
N ARG A 214 5.93 -7.89 -5.05
CA ARG A 214 6.53 -8.85 -4.11
C ARG A 214 6.43 -8.31 -2.70
N VAL A 215 5.98 -9.14 -1.77
CA VAL A 215 5.91 -8.82 -0.35
C VAL A 215 6.65 -9.90 0.43
N VAL A 216 7.53 -9.49 1.33
CA VAL A 216 8.23 -10.40 2.23
C VAL A 216 7.79 -10.15 3.67
N GLY A 217 7.95 -11.14 4.53
CA GLY A 217 7.72 -10.96 5.95
C GLY A 217 8.51 -11.91 6.82
N GLU A 218 8.71 -11.52 8.06
CA GLU A 218 9.46 -12.27 9.06
C GLU A 218 8.81 -12.19 10.44
N GLY A 219 8.96 -13.26 11.21
CA GLY A 219 8.48 -13.30 12.58
C GLY A 219 8.82 -14.62 13.26
N LYS A 220 8.14 -14.88 14.38
CA LYS A 220 8.31 -16.12 15.15
C LYS A 220 7.03 -16.92 15.15
N GLY A 221 7.13 -18.16 14.69
CA GLY A 221 6.04 -19.14 14.73
C GLY A 221 6.11 -20.02 15.97
N GLU A 222 5.07 -20.83 16.19
CA GLU A 222 5.09 -21.89 17.20
C GLU A 222 5.98 -23.05 16.74
N LYS A 223 6.62 -23.72 17.70
CA LYS A 223 7.47 -24.88 17.41
C LYS A 223 6.63 -26.03 16.89
N GLY A 224 6.90 -26.47 15.65
CA GLY A 224 6.10 -27.51 14.99
C GLY A 224 4.76 -27.00 14.44
N GLY A 225 4.61 -25.68 14.30
CA GLY A 225 3.47 -25.07 13.63
C GLY A 225 3.37 -25.49 12.16
N ASN A 226 2.16 -25.43 11.62
CA ASN A 226 1.89 -25.70 10.21
C ASN A 226 1.39 -24.42 9.54
N PHE A 227 2.33 -23.70 8.93
CA PHE A 227 2.09 -22.35 8.45
C PHE A 227 1.49 -22.31 7.05
N GLU A 228 0.49 -21.46 6.87
CA GLU A 228 -0.09 -21.13 5.58
C GLU A 228 -0.19 -19.61 5.43
N VAL A 229 -0.12 -19.10 4.20
CA VAL A 229 -0.48 -17.71 3.92
C VAL A 229 -1.91 -17.67 3.41
N VAL A 230 -2.70 -16.78 3.98
CA VAL A 230 -4.03 -16.42 3.48
C VAL A 230 -4.02 -14.95 3.10
N TRP A 231 -4.89 -14.60 2.16
CA TRP A 231 -5.04 -13.21 1.72
C TRP A 231 -6.51 -12.84 1.61
N SER A 232 -6.84 -11.58 1.82
CA SER A 232 -8.16 -11.00 1.53
C SER A 232 -7.98 -9.62 0.92
N ALA A 233 -9.03 -9.06 0.36
CA ALA A 233 -9.06 -7.67 -0.09
C ALA A 233 -10.39 -7.05 0.38
N TRP A 234 -10.51 -5.73 0.32
CA TRP A 234 -11.77 -5.04 0.62
C TRP A 234 -12.97 -5.65 -0.13
N ASN A 235 -12.76 -5.93 -1.42
CA ASN A 235 -13.74 -6.47 -2.34
C ASN A 235 -13.67 -8.01 -2.48
N THR A 236 -12.93 -8.73 -1.63
CA THR A 236 -12.81 -10.20 -1.74
C THR A 236 -12.54 -10.88 -0.39
N PRO A 237 -13.35 -11.86 0.03
CA PRO A 237 -13.15 -12.56 1.29
C PRO A 237 -11.85 -13.38 1.29
N TRP A 238 -11.43 -13.82 2.47
CA TRP A 238 -10.22 -14.63 2.66
C TRP A 238 -10.13 -15.82 1.68
N GLN A 239 -9.00 -15.89 0.99
CA GLN A 239 -8.56 -16.98 0.14
C GLN A 239 -7.25 -17.55 0.68
N LYS A 240 -6.97 -18.80 0.33
CA LYS A 240 -5.65 -19.40 0.55
C LYS A 240 -4.69 -18.93 -0.56
N ALA A 241 -3.45 -18.62 -0.21
CA ALA A 241 -2.38 -18.42 -1.18
C ALA A 241 -1.81 -19.77 -1.62
N ASP A 242 -1.30 -19.82 -2.85
CA ASP A 242 -0.68 -21.01 -3.42
C ASP A 242 0.75 -21.24 -2.88
#